data_AF-A0A949T3H3-F1
#
_entry.id   AF-A0A949T3H3-F1
#
_cell.length_a   1.000
_cell.length_b   1.000
_cell.length_c   1.000
_cell.angle_alpha   90.00
_cell.angle_beta   90.00
_cell.angle_gamma   90.00
#
_symmetry.space_group_name_H-M   'P 1'
#
loop_
_entity.id
_entity.type
_entity.pdbx_description
1 polymer ?
#
loop_
_entity_poly.entity_id
_entity_poly.type
_entity_poly.pdbx_seq_one_letter_code
_entity_poly.pdbx_strand_id
1 'polypeptide(L)'
;MKLIKLLSLSLVPFVLFGCNQTPAASSNDNAIKSSISQKQDSDSTSETTTVNTNKLEESNPKITAREDNTKDKIGKQIGGKFDCNGDGIFNGARIDYDGDGIPDECIESYKKAKSAIDETSYQTVSKSLESITKGCKETEKNTDFSQYKICKKGDRIVNVSEYASEAGAGLAYWFAPNGKVVAIRNLSSGVLSTFDSNGKVSKQFDVYKSKRIKNINAQERKNLEQNVYNGYKQIIAAFNNTSTTTASSQSGIIDETSYQTVSKSIESITKGCTKTKKTEDNLDFEICKKGDTVVSVSEYAPEADAGSVYWLSPDGRVLAMRYFGSGDTYVFDSNYRVSSKFNVYKSKKVNNISADERERVKEDSHFRYRRILDVFNL
;
A
#
# COMPACT_ATOMS: atom_id res chain seq x y z
N MET A 1 -0.57 -20.99 65.15
CA MET A 1 -1.00 -19.57 65.33
C MET A 1 0.12 -18.64 64.88
N LYS A 2 0.10 -18.14 63.65
CA LYS A 2 0.93 -17.01 63.20
C LYS A 2 0.16 -16.16 62.19
N LEU A 3 0.36 -14.85 62.34
CA LEU A 3 -0.46 -13.70 61.93
C LEU A 3 -0.81 -13.60 60.43
N ILE A 4 -2.05 -13.18 60.17
CA ILE A 4 -2.55 -12.65 58.90
C ILE A 4 -2.29 -11.13 58.89
N LYS A 5 -1.56 -10.62 57.89
CA LYS A 5 -1.44 -9.18 57.59
C LYS A 5 -2.61 -8.77 56.70
N LEU A 6 -3.51 -7.92 57.21
CA LEU A 6 -4.44 -7.13 56.40
C LEU A 6 -3.68 -5.93 55.79
N LEU A 7 -3.77 -5.79 54.48
CA LEU A 7 -3.35 -4.59 53.74
C LEU A 7 -4.57 -3.71 53.50
N SER A 8 -4.56 -2.52 54.09
CA SER A 8 -5.54 -1.46 53.93
C SER A 8 -5.35 -0.75 52.59
N LEU A 9 -6.36 -0.79 51.71
CA LEU A 9 -6.45 0.07 50.53
C LEU A 9 -6.81 1.50 50.97
N SER A 10 -5.94 2.46 50.69
CA SER A 10 -6.23 3.89 50.80
C SER A 10 -6.81 4.40 49.47
N LEU A 11 -8.00 4.98 49.57
CA LEU A 11 -8.74 5.63 48.49
C LEU A 11 -8.19 7.05 48.29
N VAL A 12 -7.81 7.43 47.06
CA VAL A 12 -7.45 8.81 46.70
C VAL A 12 -8.55 9.38 45.79
N PRO A 13 -9.25 10.46 46.17
CA PRO A 13 -10.18 11.13 45.27
C PRO A 13 -9.44 12.12 44.35
N PHE A 14 -9.66 11.99 43.04
CA PHE A 14 -9.30 13.00 42.05
C PHE A 14 -10.34 14.13 42.05
N VAL A 15 -9.87 15.36 42.24
CA VAL A 15 -10.68 16.58 42.12
C VAL A 15 -10.67 17.06 40.67
N LEU A 16 -11.86 17.34 40.14
CA LEU A 16 -12.13 17.97 38.86
C LEU A 16 -11.79 19.47 38.92
N PHE A 17 -11.05 19.98 37.94
CA PHE A 17 -11.05 21.40 37.58
C PHE A 17 -11.41 21.56 36.11
N GLY A 18 -12.52 22.27 35.87
CA GLY A 18 -12.88 22.84 34.58
C GLY A 18 -12.76 24.36 34.63
N CYS A 19 -12.54 24.96 33.45
CA CYS A 19 -12.97 26.27 32.93
C CYS A 19 -11.94 26.68 31.84
N ASN A 20 -12.27 26.66 30.55
CA ASN A 20 -13.13 27.57 29.78
C ASN A 20 -12.49 28.97 29.61
N GLN A 21 -12.04 29.28 28.38
CA GLN A 21 -12.07 30.62 27.78
C GLN A 21 -11.65 30.57 26.29
N THR A 22 -12.52 31.16 25.46
CA THR A 22 -12.30 31.75 24.12
C THR A 22 -13.09 33.10 24.18
N PRO A 23 -13.08 34.01 23.20
CA PRO A 23 -12.24 34.22 22.01
C PRO A 23 -11.81 35.70 21.83
N ALA A 24 -11.11 36.01 20.72
CA ALA A 24 -11.13 37.26 19.90
C ALA A 24 -9.74 37.48 19.27
N ALA A 25 -9.51 38.11 18.13
CA ALA A 25 -10.26 38.55 16.94
C ALA A 25 -9.22 39.30 16.04
N SER A 26 -9.62 39.60 14.80
CA SER A 26 -9.01 40.59 13.87
C SER A 26 -7.72 40.18 13.13
N SER A 27 -7.42 40.63 11.92
CA SER A 27 -8.19 41.20 10.80
C SER A 27 -7.24 41.25 9.60
N ASN A 28 -7.76 40.90 8.43
CA ASN A 28 -7.60 41.52 7.11
C ASN A 28 -6.33 42.32 6.69
N ASP A 29 -5.97 42.00 5.44
CA ASP A 29 -5.56 42.88 4.33
C ASP A 29 -4.21 43.60 4.39
N ASN A 30 -3.32 43.24 3.46
CA ASN A 30 -3.00 44.17 2.37
C ASN A 30 -2.26 43.51 1.21
N ALA A 31 -2.85 43.67 0.03
CA ALA A 31 -2.19 43.59 -1.26
C ALA A 31 -1.30 44.82 -1.46
N ILE A 32 -0.10 44.64 -2.00
CA ILE A 32 0.63 45.71 -2.68
C ILE A 32 1.12 45.18 -4.03
N LYS A 33 0.82 45.99 -5.04
CA LYS A 33 1.04 45.87 -6.47
C LYS A 33 1.99 47.03 -6.85
N SER A 34 3.09 46.77 -7.55
CA SER A 34 3.86 47.73 -8.38
C SER A 34 5.18 47.06 -8.78
N SER A 35 5.46 46.66 -10.03
CA SER A 35 5.67 47.39 -11.30
C SER A 35 7.06 48.05 -11.47
N ILE A 36 7.80 47.53 -12.48
CA ILE A 36 8.63 48.23 -13.49
C ILE A 36 9.99 48.83 -13.06
N SER A 37 11.12 48.31 -13.57
CA SER A 37 11.82 48.80 -14.79
C SER A 37 13.29 48.35 -14.88
N GLN A 38 13.72 47.96 -16.11
CA GLN A 38 15.01 48.23 -16.80
C GLN A 38 16.36 47.90 -16.13
N LYS A 39 17.46 47.59 -16.82
CA LYS A 39 17.89 47.31 -18.21
C LYS A 39 19.42 47.17 -18.09
N GLN A 40 20.08 46.16 -18.65
CA GLN A 40 21.42 46.38 -19.21
C GLN A 40 21.87 45.24 -20.13
N ASP A 41 22.23 45.69 -21.33
CA ASP A 41 22.89 44.98 -22.43
C ASP A 41 24.29 44.49 -22.03
N SER A 42 24.76 43.43 -22.66
CA SER A 42 26.15 43.31 -23.13
C SER A 42 26.24 42.25 -24.23
N ASP A 43 26.45 42.75 -25.44
CA ASP A 43 27.07 42.08 -26.59
C ASP A 43 28.39 41.40 -26.19
N SER A 44 28.66 40.24 -26.79
CA SER A 44 30.03 39.80 -27.09
C SER A 44 30.01 38.72 -28.18
N THR A 45 30.20 39.17 -29.41
CA THR A 45 30.76 38.40 -30.52
C THR A 45 32.25 38.11 -30.27
N SER A 46 32.71 36.86 -30.43
CA SER A 46 33.75 36.52 -31.41
C SER A 46 34.08 35.01 -31.44
N GLU A 47 34.39 34.57 -32.66
CA GLU A 47 35.34 33.52 -33.05
C GLU A 47 35.02 32.03 -32.88
N THR A 48 34.41 31.51 -33.95
CA THR A 48 34.87 30.38 -34.78
C THR A 48 36.17 29.69 -34.34
N THR A 49 36.07 28.42 -33.94
CA THR A 49 37.17 27.45 -34.08
C THR A 49 36.64 26.19 -34.74
N THR A 50 37.11 25.94 -35.96
CA THR A 50 36.83 24.76 -36.77
C THR A 50 37.60 23.56 -36.22
N VAL A 51 36.90 22.52 -35.75
CA VAL A 51 37.49 21.18 -35.56
C VAL A 51 36.60 20.16 -36.23
N ASN A 52 37.05 19.70 -37.40
CA ASN A 52 36.56 18.48 -38.04
C ASN A 52 37.23 17.28 -37.37
N THR A 53 36.45 16.38 -36.76
CA THR A 53 36.65 14.93 -36.94
C THR A 53 35.48 14.10 -36.39
N ASN A 54 35.01 13.20 -37.26
CA ASN A 54 34.37 11.92 -36.98
C ASN A 54 32.91 11.89 -36.49
N LYS A 55 32.04 12.06 -37.49
CA LYS A 55 30.80 11.31 -37.76
C LYS A 55 30.60 10.06 -36.89
N LEU A 56 29.71 10.15 -35.92
CA LEU A 56 28.95 9.04 -35.36
C LEU A 56 27.48 9.32 -35.70
N GLU A 57 26.89 8.58 -36.63
CA GLU A 57 25.46 8.67 -36.93
C GLU A 57 24.67 8.10 -35.75
N GLU A 58 24.36 8.95 -34.76
CA GLU A 58 23.27 8.69 -33.84
C GLU A 58 21.96 8.76 -34.64
N SER A 59 21.25 7.64 -34.68
CA SER A 59 19.91 7.54 -35.26
C SER A 59 18.95 8.42 -34.46
N ASN A 60 18.82 9.69 -34.85
CA ASN A 60 17.84 10.59 -34.24
C ASN A 60 16.43 10.00 -34.42
N PRO A 61 15.64 9.85 -33.34
CA PRO A 61 14.29 9.33 -33.44
C PRO A 61 13.43 10.31 -34.24
N LYS A 62 12.78 9.79 -35.28
CA LYS A 62 11.78 10.50 -36.07
C LYS A 62 10.51 10.64 -35.21
N ILE A 63 10.19 11.86 -34.77
CA ILE A 63 9.03 12.13 -33.91
C ILE A 63 7.90 12.69 -34.79
N THR A 64 6.78 11.99 -34.86
CA THR A 64 5.56 12.48 -35.52
C THR A 64 4.68 13.17 -34.48
N ALA A 65 4.59 14.49 -34.54
CA ALA A 65 3.69 15.26 -33.69
C ALA A 65 2.29 15.31 -34.32
N ARG A 66 1.27 14.80 -33.60
CA ARG A 66 -0.14 14.94 -33.99
C ARG A 66 -0.82 15.91 -33.06
N GLU A 67 -1.17 17.10 -33.54
CA GLU A 67 -2.07 18.01 -32.84
C GLU A 67 -3.21 18.42 -33.77
N ASP A 68 -4.36 18.66 -33.16
CA ASP A 68 -5.65 18.80 -33.82
C ASP A 68 -5.60 19.84 -34.96
N ASN A 69 -6.01 19.41 -36.16
CA ASN A 69 -6.30 20.22 -37.35
C ASN A 69 -5.16 20.91 -38.12
N THR A 70 -3.97 20.30 -38.24
CA THR A 70 -3.06 20.64 -39.36
C THR A 70 -2.22 19.44 -39.80
N LYS A 71 -1.89 19.38 -41.11
CA LYS A 71 -1.17 18.29 -41.81
C LYS A 71 0.01 17.74 -40.99
N ASP A 72 0.19 16.41 -41.01
CA ASP A 72 1.33 15.70 -40.40
C ASP A 72 2.66 16.27 -40.91
N LYS A 73 3.24 17.24 -40.18
CA LYS A 73 4.60 17.72 -40.44
C LYS A 73 5.57 16.82 -39.69
N ILE A 74 6.54 16.28 -40.42
CA ILE A 74 7.64 15.49 -39.87
C ILE A 74 8.80 16.47 -39.66
N GLY A 75 9.19 16.69 -38.41
CA GLY A 75 10.34 17.52 -38.08
C GLY A 75 11.48 16.70 -37.46
N LYS A 76 12.68 17.26 -37.50
CA LYS A 76 13.89 16.69 -36.88
C LYS A 76 14.06 17.29 -35.48
N GLN A 77 14.32 16.44 -34.49
CA GLN A 77 14.70 16.93 -33.17
C GLN A 77 16.10 17.55 -33.24
N ILE A 78 16.25 18.76 -32.71
CA ILE A 78 17.54 19.46 -32.60
C ILE A 78 17.92 19.64 -31.13
N GLY A 79 19.11 19.16 -30.79
CA GLY A 79 19.70 19.28 -29.46
C GLY A 79 19.10 18.35 -28.40
N GLY A 80 19.59 18.52 -27.16
CA GLY A 80 19.12 17.80 -25.99
C GLY A 80 17.73 18.24 -25.53
N LYS A 81 17.22 17.56 -24.50
CA LYS A 81 15.94 17.90 -23.86
C LYS A 81 15.92 19.36 -23.40
N PHE A 82 14.78 20.02 -23.56
CA PHE A 82 14.62 21.45 -23.30
C PHE A 82 13.39 21.68 -22.40
N ASP A 83 13.40 22.77 -21.64
CA ASP A 83 12.26 23.22 -20.84
C ASP A 83 11.43 24.18 -21.70
N CYS A 84 10.34 23.68 -22.31
CA CYS A 84 9.55 24.49 -23.25
C CYS A 84 8.60 25.46 -22.53
N ASN A 85 8.17 25.16 -21.30
CA ASN A 85 7.18 25.96 -20.56
C ASN A 85 7.79 26.79 -19.41
N GLY A 86 9.08 26.63 -19.13
CA GLY A 86 9.78 27.35 -18.07
C GLY A 86 9.48 26.81 -16.66
N ASP A 87 9.04 25.56 -16.53
CA ASP A 87 8.73 24.96 -15.23
C ASP A 87 9.94 24.35 -14.49
N GLY A 88 11.12 24.41 -15.12
CA GLY A 88 12.38 23.87 -14.61
C GLY A 88 12.59 22.39 -14.91
N ILE A 89 11.73 21.74 -15.69
CA ILE A 89 11.81 20.33 -16.06
C ILE A 89 12.21 20.19 -17.55
N PHE A 90 13.35 19.56 -17.80
CA PHE A 90 13.85 19.30 -19.16
C PHE A 90 13.18 18.06 -19.78
N ASN A 91 11.91 18.18 -20.15
CA ASN A 91 11.08 17.14 -20.74
C ASN A 91 10.59 17.46 -22.17
N GLY A 92 10.84 18.66 -22.69
CA GLY A 92 10.45 19.08 -24.04
C GLY A 92 11.47 18.71 -25.12
N ALA A 93 11.05 18.77 -26.37
CA ALA A 93 11.88 18.58 -27.56
C ALA A 93 11.76 19.78 -28.50
N ARG A 94 12.90 20.27 -28.99
CA ARG A 94 12.98 21.32 -30.01
C ARG A 94 12.95 20.68 -31.40
N ILE A 95 11.99 21.06 -32.22
CA ILE A 95 11.72 20.46 -33.52
C ILE A 95 11.97 21.51 -34.61
N ASP A 96 12.74 21.11 -35.61
CA ASP A 96 13.00 21.86 -36.84
C ASP A 96 12.32 21.11 -38.00
N TYR A 97 11.35 21.75 -38.64
CA TYR A 97 10.57 21.19 -39.73
C TYR A 97 11.17 21.46 -41.11
N ASP A 98 11.94 22.54 -41.28
CA ASP A 98 12.48 22.95 -42.58
C ASP A 98 13.98 22.64 -42.77
N GLY A 99 14.66 22.23 -41.70
CA GLY A 99 16.03 21.77 -41.70
C GLY A 99 17.08 22.89 -41.67
N ASP A 100 16.70 24.13 -41.35
CA ASP A 100 17.63 25.26 -41.30
C ASP A 100 18.56 25.26 -40.06
N GLY A 101 18.33 24.34 -39.12
CA GLY A 101 19.12 24.22 -37.89
C GLY A 101 18.58 25.06 -36.72
N ILE A 102 17.49 25.79 -36.91
CA ILE A 102 16.80 26.61 -35.93
C ILE A 102 15.50 25.91 -35.53
N PRO A 103 15.18 25.80 -34.22
CA PRO A 103 13.91 25.22 -33.80
C PRO A 103 12.71 26.08 -34.25
N ASP A 104 11.81 25.48 -35.02
CA ASP A 104 10.50 26.06 -35.34
C ASP A 104 9.52 25.95 -34.18
N GLU A 105 9.59 24.84 -33.44
CA GLU A 105 8.63 24.50 -32.41
C GLU A 105 9.31 23.86 -31.20
N CYS A 106 8.81 24.16 -30.00
CA CYS A 106 9.18 23.46 -28.77
C CYS A 106 7.99 22.62 -28.33
N ILE A 107 8.11 21.30 -28.45
CA ILE A 107 7.05 20.37 -28.13
C ILE A 107 7.26 19.76 -26.76
N GLU A 108 6.28 20.07 -25.93
CA GLU A 108 5.78 19.26 -24.84
C GLU A 108 5.85 17.74 -24.95
N SER A 109 6.73 17.01 -24.26
CA SER A 109 6.49 15.55 -24.14
C SER A 109 5.20 15.22 -23.35
N TYR A 110 4.50 16.24 -22.81
CA TYR A 110 3.20 16.11 -22.18
C TYR A 110 1.99 15.99 -23.11
N LYS A 111 2.17 15.79 -24.43
CA LYS A 111 1.11 15.21 -25.26
C LYS A 111 0.63 13.92 -24.59
N LYS A 112 -0.53 14.00 -23.89
CA LYS A 112 -1.11 13.00 -22.96
C LYS A 112 -0.11 11.89 -22.71
N ALA A 113 0.77 12.04 -21.71
CA ALA A 113 1.75 11.01 -21.34
C ALA A 113 1.06 9.66 -21.48
N LYS A 114 1.37 8.96 -22.59
CA LYS A 114 0.63 7.77 -22.97
C LYS A 114 0.75 6.88 -21.76
N SER A 115 -0.38 6.43 -21.20
CA SER A 115 -0.36 5.59 -19.99
C SER A 115 0.76 4.58 -20.19
N ALA A 116 1.65 4.46 -19.20
CA ALA A 116 2.83 3.59 -19.31
C ALA A 116 2.44 2.14 -19.63
N ILE A 117 1.16 1.83 -19.45
CA ILE A 117 0.49 0.59 -19.77
C ILE A 117 -0.49 0.86 -20.91
N ASP A 118 -0.43 0.06 -21.98
CA ASP A 118 -1.52 -0.01 -22.94
C ASP A 118 -2.68 -0.81 -22.33
N GLU A 119 -3.78 -0.11 -22.06
CA GLU A 119 -4.91 -0.66 -21.32
C GLU A 119 -6.05 -1.15 -22.22
N THR A 120 -5.80 -1.37 -23.52
CA THR A 120 -6.81 -1.83 -24.49
C THR A 120 -7.47 -3.15 -24.07
N SER A 121 -6.70 -4.07 -23.48
CA SER A 121 -7.18 -5.36 -22.99
C SER A 121 -6.35 -5.82 -21.78
N TYR A 122 -6.86 -6.81 -21.03
CA TYR A 122 -6.08 -7.44 -19.96
C TYR A 122 -4.74 -7.99 -20.48
N GLN A 123 -4.74 -8.63 -21.65
CA GLN A 123 -3.53 -9.20 -22.25
C GLN A 123 -2.48 -8.14 -22.57
N THR A 124 -2.93 -6.98 -23.06
CA THR A 124 -2.04 -5.85 -23.33
C THR A 124 -1.45 -5.26 -22.05
N VAL A 125 -2.26 -5.18 -21.00
CA VAL A 125 -1.79 -4.76 -19.67
C VAL A 125 -0.77 -5.75 -19.12
N SER A 126 -1.05 -7.07 -19.16
CA SER A 126 -0.14 -8.11 -18.68
C SER A 126 1.22 -8.02 -19.37
N LYS A 127 1.24 -7.95 -20.70
CA LYS A 127 2.47 -7.76 -21.48
C LYS A 127 3.24 -6.49 -21.11
N SER A 128 2.52 -5.39 -20.83
CA SER A 128 3.14 -4.15 -20.39
C SER A 128 3.80 -4.30 -19.02
N LEU A 129 3.12 -4.95 -18.06
CA LEU A 129 3.65 -5.21 -16.72
C LEU A 129 4.83 -6.19 -16.74
N GLU A 130 4.77 -7.22 -17.58
CA GLU A 130 5.89 -8.14 -17.84
C GLU A 130 7.10 -7.40 -18.42
N SER A 131 6.89 -6.47 -19.34
CA SER A 131 7.97 -5.63 -19.88
C SER A 131 8.62 -4.76 -18.79
N ILE A 132 7.80 -4.20 -17.88
CA ILE A 132 8.28 -3.43 -16.72
C ILE A 132 9.19 -4.28 -15.83
N THR A 133 8.84 -5.54 -15.56
CA THR A 133 9.62 -6.42 -14.69
C THR A 133 10.71 -7.22 -15.42
N LYS A 134 10.68 -7.33 -16.75
CA LYS A 134 11.63 -8.13 -17.54
C LYS A 134 13.09 -7.77 -17.26
N GLY A 135 13.86 -8.72 -16.74
CA GLY A 135 15.28 -8.53 -16.43
C GLY A 135 15.54 -7.76 -15.14
N CYS A 136 14.54 -7.60 -14.26
CA CYS A 136 14.80 -7.15 -12.91
C CYS A 136 15.50 -8.23 -12.07
N LYS A 137 16.24 -7.80 -11.07
CA LYS A 137 16.75 -8.66 -10.00
C LYS A 137 15.71 -8.74 -8.90
N GLU A 138 15.14 -9.93 -8.70
CA GLU A 138 14.20 -10.20 -7.61
C GLU A 138 14.97 -10.52 -6.32
N THR A 139 14.43 -10.05 -5.20
CA THR A 139 14.85 -10.44 -3.85
C THR A 139 13.60 -10.78 -3.07
N GLU A 140 13.67 -11.88 -2.34
CA GLU A 140 12.56 -12.41 -1.55
C GLU A 140 12.92 -12.37 -0.06
N LYS A 141 11.94 -12.08 0.79
CA LYS A 141 12.05 -12.19 2.23
C LYS A 141 10.82 -12.90 2.77
N ASN A 142 11.06 -14.02 3.45
CA ASN A 142 10.01 -14.80 4.10
C ASN A 142 9.96 -14.48 5.59
N THR A 143 8.74 -14.42 6.11
CA THR A 143 8.41 -14.37 7.53
C THR A 143 7.47 -15.53 7.84
N ASP A 144 7.12 -15.73 9.11
CA ASP A 144 6.24 -16.82 9.52
C ASP A 144 4.86 -16.78 8.81
N PHE A 145 4.40 -15.59 8.42
CA PHE A 145 3.03 -15.39 7.89
C PHE A 145 2.98 -14.76 6.51
N SER A 146 4.10 -14.27 5.99
CA SER A 146 4.12 -13.47 4.76
C SER A 146 5.41 -13.63 3.98
N GLN A 147 5.26 -13.71 2.67
CA GLN A 147 6.32 -13.66 1.68
C GLN A 147 6.32 -12.26 1.06
N TYR A 148 7.44 -11.57 1.14
CA TYR A 148 7.65 -10.28 0.48
C TYR A 148 8.62 -10.46 -0.68
N LYS A 149 8.33 -9.79 -1.81
CA LYS A 149 9.21 -9.76 -2.99
C LYS A 149 9.45 -8.33 -3.43
N ILE A 150 10.68 -8.01 -3.80
CA ILE A 150 11.06 -6.76 -4.47
C ILE A 150 11.83 -7.09 -5.74
N CYS A 151 11.43 -6.47 -6.84
CA CYS A 151 12.05 -6.61 -8.15
C CYS A 151 12.64 -5.25 -8.56
N LYS A 152 13.97 -5.20 -8.71
CA LYS A 152 14.73 -3.98 -9.04
C LYS A 152 15.41 -4.03 -10.40
N LYS A 153 15.44 -2.92 -11.13
CA LYS A 153 16.28 -2.71 -12.33
C LYS A 153 17.32 -1.64 -12.02
N GLY A 154 18.58 -2.05 -11.84
CA GLY A 154 19.57 -1.20 -11.17
C GLY A 154 19.09 -0.86 -9.76
N ASP A 155 19.13 0.43 -9.40
CA ASP A 155 18.67 0.89 -8.08
C ASP A 155 17.15 1.18 -8.02
N ARG A 156 16.44 1.06 -9.14
CA ARG A 156 15.02 1.39 -9.23
C ARG A 156 14.16 0.18 -8.91
N ILE A 157 13.21 0.35 -8.00
CA ILE A 157 12.15 -0.61 -7.75
C ILE A 157 11.12 -0.53 -8.88
N VAL A 158 10.85 -1.65 -9.55
CA VAL A 158 9.87 -1.74 -10.64
C VAL A 158 8.66 -2.59 -10.28
N ASN A 159 8.80 -3.46 -9.29
CA ASN A 159 7.69 -4.19 -8.70
C ASN A 159 7.98 -4.53 -7.23
N VAL A 160 6.94 -4.51 -6.40
CA VAL A 160 6.97 -5.10 -5.06
C VAL A 160 5.70 -5.89 -4.81
N SER A 161 5.78 -6.94 -4.01
CA SER A 161 4.59 -7.69 -3.59
C SER A 161 4.71 -8.24 -2.18
N GLU A 162 3.56 -8.44 -1.57
CA GLU A 162 3.37 -9.16 -0.32
C GLU A 162 2.30 -10.23 -0.54
N TYR A 163 2.57 -11.42 -0.05
CA TYR A 163 1.64 -12.54 -0.03
C TYR A 163 1.61 -13.15 1.37
N ALA A 164 0.49 -12.98 2.06
CA ALA A 164 0.19 -13.62 3.32
C ALA A 164 -0.46 -14.99 3.06
N SER A 165 0.38 -16.04 3.04
CA SER A 165 -0.01 -17.40 2.63
C SER A 165 -1.16 -17.97 3.46
N GLU A 166 -1.16 -17.75 4.77
CA GLU A 166 -2.23 -18.24 5.66
C GLU A 166 -3.58 -17.55 5.44
N ALA A 167 -3.59 -16.35 4.85
CA ALA A 167 -4.81 -15.58 4.63
C ALA A 167 -5.27 -15.57 3.16
N GLY A 168 -4.58 -16.30 2.28
CA GLY A 168 -4.84 -16.26 0.83
C GLY A 168 -4.71 -14.85 0.22
N ALA A 169 -4.05 -13.93 0.93
CA ALA A 169 -4.14 -12.51 0.68
C ALA A 169 -2.83 -11.90 0.21
N GLY A 170 -2.92 -10.86 -0.61
CA GLY A 170 -1.70 -10.17 -1.02
C GLY A 170 -1.96 -9.02 -1.96
N LEU A 171 -0.93 -8.19 -2.09
CA LEU A 171 -0.91 -7.04 -2.99
C LEU A 171 0.40 -7.03 -3.76
N ALA A 172 0.31 -6.70 -5.04
CA ALA A 172 1.46 -6.43 -5.87
C ALA A 172 1.33 -5.04 -6.50
N TYR A 173 2.44 -4.31 -6.56
CA TYR A 173 2.53 -2.95 -7.07
C TYR A 173 3.55 -2.90 -8.20
N TRP A 174 3.23 -2.20 -9.28
CA TRP A 174 4.17 -1.93 -10.37
C TRP A 174 4.43 -0.44 -10.46
N PHE A 175 5.67 -0.09 -10.78
CA PHE A 175 6.13 1.30 -10.83
C PHE A 175 6.57 1.66 -12.24
N ALA A 176 6.14 2.85 -12.69
CA ALA A 176 6.75 3.51 -13.84
C ALA A 176 8.21 3.87 -13.53
N PRO A 177 9.03 4.18 -14.55
CA PRO A 177 10.39 4.64 -14.33
C PRO A 177 10.46 5.78 -13.30
N ASN A 178 9.59 6.78 -13.38
CA ASN A 178 9.54 7.91 -12.44
C ASN A 178 9.14 7.55 -11.00
N GLY A 179 8.98 6.27 -10.66
CA GLY A 179 8.64 5.80 -9.31
C GLY A 179 7.15 5.89 -8.96
N LYS A 180 6.30 6.38 -9.87
CA LYS A 180 4.84 6.39 -9.66
C LYS A 180 4.26 4.99 -9.84
N VAL A 181 3.28 4.63 -9.00
CA VAL A 181 2.53 3.37 -9.16
C VAL A 181 1.67 3.45 -10.42
N VAL A 182 1.81 2.45 -11.29
CA VAL A 182 1.03 2.33 -12.54
C VAL A 182 0.02 1.19 -12.48
N ALA A 183 0.23 0.21 -11.60
CA ALA A 183 -0.74 -0.86 -11.37
C ALA A 183 -0.67 -1.40 -9.94
N ILE A 184 -1.82 -1.87 -9.46
CA ILE A 184 -1.98 -2.62 -8.21
C ILE A 184 -2.78 -3.88 -8.52
N ARG A 185 -2.29 -5.03 -8.10
CA ARG A 185 -3.02 -6.30 -8.16
C ARG A 185 -3.30 -6.78 -6.75
N ASN A 186 -4.56 -7.08 -6.48
CA ASN A 186 -4.94 -7.87 -5.32
C ASN A 186 -4.79 -9.36 -5.69
N LEU A 187 -3.89 -10.05 -4.99
CA LEU A 187 -3.50 -11.42 -5.30
C LEU A 187 -4.59 -12.45 -4.91
N SER A 188 -5.41 -12.13 -3.91
CA SER A 188 -6.55 -12.96 -3.48
C SER A 188 -7.69 -12.91 -4.50
N SER A 189 -8.20 -11.71 -4.75
CA SER A 189 -9.36 -11.50 -5.65
C SER A 189 -9.00 -11.59 -7.14
N GLY A 190 -7.71 -11.55 -7.48
CA GLY A 190 -7.24 -11.44 -8.86
C GLY A 190 -7.63 -10.12 -9.54
N VAL A 191 -8.07 -9.10 -8.80
CA VAL A 191 -8.40 -7.80 -9.39
C VAL A 191 -7.12 -7.01 -9.64
N LEU A 192 -6.91 -6.62 -10.90
CA LEU A 192 -5.82 -5.76 -11.35
C LEU A 192 -6.36 -4.36 -11.69
N SER A 193 -5.87 -3.34 -11.00
CA SER A 193 -6.22 -1.93 -11.23
C SER A 193 -5.03 -1.20 -11.86
N THR A 194 -5.27 -0.42 -12.92
CA THR A 194 -4.26 0.46 -13.54
C THR A 194 -4.53 1.93 -13.19
N PHE A 195 -3.48 2.73 -13.20
CA PHE A 195 -3.52 4.13 -12.76
C PHE A 195 -2.95 5.07 -13.83
N ASP A 196 -3.57 6.24 -13.96
CA ASP A 196 -3.06 7.32 -14.80
C ASP A 196 -1.89 8.07 -14.15
N SER A 197 -1.35 9.07 -14.84
CA SER A 197 -0.23 9.89 -14.37
C SER A 197 -0.53 10.70 -13.09
N ASN A 198 -1.82 10.88 -12.76
CA ASN A 198 -2.32 11.58 -11.57
C ASN A 198 -2.64 10.61 -10.42
N GLY A 199 -2.36 9.32 -10.58
CA GLY A 199 -2.66 8.29 -9.59
C GLY A 199 -4.15 7.98 -9.47
N LYS A 200 -4.97 8.33 -10.47
CA LYS A 200 -6.39 8.00 -10.53
C LYS A 200 -6.59 6.64 -11.19
N VAL A 201 -7.60 5.89 -10.74
CA VAL A 201 -7.90 4.57 -11.33
C VAL A 201 -8.38 4.77 -12.77
N SER A 202 -7.63 4.21 -13.72
CA SER A 202 -7.98 4.24 -15.14
C SER A 202 -8.87 3.06 -15.50
N LYS A 203 -8.39 1.82 -15.31
CA LYS A 203 -9.15 0.59 -15.61
C LYS A 203 -8.95 -0.47 -14.53
N GLN A 204 -9.90 -1.40 -14.48
CA GLN A 204 -9.82 -2.61 -13.66
C GLN A 204 -10.09 -3.85 -14.50
N PHE A 205 -9.42 -4.94 -14.14
CA PHE A 205 -9.54 -6.24 -14.80
C PHE A 205 -9.68 -7.34 -13.74
N ASP A 206 -10.60 -8.26 -14.00
CA ASP A 206 -10.64 -9.58 -13.35
C ASP A 206 -9.64 -10.46 -14.10
N VAL A 207 -8.51 -10.78 -13.45
CA VAL A 207 -7.42 -11.54 -14.07
C VAL A 207 -7.86 -12.96 -14.42
N TYR A 208 -8.66 -13.60 -13.57
CA TYR A 208 -9.12 -14.97 -13.79
C TYR A 208 -10.07 -15.08 -14.98
N LYS A 209 -10.90 -14.05 -15.20
CA LYS A 209 -11.79 -13.98 -16.36
C LYS A 209 -11.17 -13.27 -17.56
N SER A 210 -9.99 -12.67 -17.40
CA SER A 210 -9.34 -11.81 -18.40
C SER A 210 -10.26 -10.71 -18.95
N LYS A 211 -11.16 -10.19 -18.11
CA LYS A 211 -12.23 -9.25 -18.52
C LYS A 211 -12.13 -7.93 -17.77
N ARG A 212 -12.48 -6.84 -18.46
CA ARG A 212 -12.57 -5.51 -17.85
C ARG A 212 -13.77 -5.44 -16.91
N ILE A 213 -13.55 -4.93 -15.70
CA ILE A 213 -14.59 -4.60 -14.74
C ILE A 213 -15.13 -3.21 -15.11
N LYS A 214 -16.42 -3.12 -15.42
CA LYS A 214 -17.05 -1.87 -15.90
C LYS A 214 -17.49 -0.96 -14.76
N ASN A 215 -17.97 -1.52 -13.67
CA ASN A 215 -18.59 -0.78 -12.58
C ASN A 215 -17.71 -0.89 -11.34
N ILE A 216 -16.88 0.13 -11.13
CA ILE A 216 -16.05 0.27 -9.94
C ILE A 216 -16.79 1.16 -8.96
N ASN A 217 -17.07 0.69 -7.75
CA ASN A 217 -17.72 1.51 -6.73
C ASN A 217 -16.82 2.72 -6.38
N ALA A 218 -17.43 3.91 -6.21
CA ALA A 218 -16.72 5.14 -5.84
C ALA A 218 -15.85 5.00 -4.58
N GLN A 219 -16.32 4.27 -3.57
CA GLN A 219 -15.57 4.00 -2.36
C GLN A 219 -14.36 3.09 -2.61
N GLU A 220 -14.53 2.05 -3.44
CA GLU A 220 -13.43 1.16 -3.82
C GLU A 220 -12.36 1.92 -4.61
N ARG A 221 -12.79 2.72 -5.59
CA ARG A 221 -11.92 3.63 -6.35
C ARG A 221 -11.12 4.54 -5.41
N LYS A 222 -11.79 5.21 -4.46
CA LYS A 222 -11.13 6.08 -3.48
C LYS A 222 -10.10 5.33 -2.63
N ASN A 223 -10.41 4.10 -2.21
CA ASN A 223 -9.47 3.27 -1.44
C ASN A 223 -8.23 2.90 -2.27
N LEU A 224 -8.41 2.53 -3.54
CA LEU A 224 -7.30 2.21 -4.46
C LEU A 224 -6.41 3.42 -4.72
N GLU A 225 -7.01 4.59 -4.98
CA GLU A 225 -6.27 5.84 -5.19
C GLU A 225 -5.48 6.26 -3.95
N GLN A 226 -5.99 5.99 -2.74
CA GLN A 226 -5.21 6.21 -1.51
C GLN A 226 -4.05 5.21 -1.37
N ASN A 227 -4.28 3.94 -1.77
CA ASN A 227 -3.27 2.88 -1.67
C ASN A 227 -2.07 3.11 -2.60
N VAL A 228 -2.24 3.83 -3.72
CA VAL A 228 -1.14 4.23 -4.62
C VAL A 228 -0.02 4.96 -3.89
N TYR A 229 -0.34 5.80 -2.91
CA TYR A 229 0.66 6.66 -2.26
C TYR A 229 1.45 5.96 -1.16
N ASN A 230 0.82 5.04 -0.43
CA ASN A 230 1.38 4.51 0.81
C ASN A 230 1.35 2.99 0.95
N GLY A 231 0.54 2.27 0.15
CA GLY A 231 0.33 0.84 0.36
C GLY A 231 1.60 0.00 0.21
N TYR A 232 2.47 0.35 -0.74
CA TYR A 232 3.71 -0.37 -1.00
C TYR A 232 4.84 -0.09 0.01
N LYS A 233 4.74 0.98 0.82
CA LYS A 233 5.82 1.41 1.71
C LYS A 233 6.14 0.36 2.78
N GLN A 234 5.13 -0.36 3.25
CA GLN A 234 5.31 -1.44 4.23
C GLN A 234 6.11 -2.61 3.65
N ILE A 235 5.82 -2.97 2.39
CA ILE A 235 6.55 -4.02 1.66
C ILE A 235 8.03 -3.64 1.53
N ILE A 236 8.32 -2.38 1.19
CA ILE A 236 9.71 -1.88 1.13
C ILE A 236 10.36 -1.89 2.51
N ALA A 237 9.65 -1.42 3.55
CA ALA A 237 10.18 -1.38 4.92
C ALA A 237 10.56 -2.78 5.45
N ALA A 238 9.86 -3.83 5.02
CA ALA A 238 10.20 -5.21 5.37
C ALA A 238 11.63 -5.60 4.95
N PHE A 239 12.18 -5.01 3.88
CA PHE A 239 13.55 -5.27 3.45
C PHE A 239 14.60 -4.37 4.11
N ASN A 240 14.19 -3.18 4.59
CA ASN A 240 15.08 -2.23 5.23
C ASN A 240 15.25 -2.48 6.74
N ASN A 241 14.26 -3.09 7.39
CA ASN A 241 14.36 -3.42 8.80
C ASN A 241 15.21 -4.68 9.00
N THR A 242 16.46 -4.49 9.40
CA THR A 242 17.24 -5.46 10.18
C THR A 242 16.56 -5.60 11.54
N SER A 243 15.80 -6.70 11.71
CA SER A 243 14.97 -6.98 12.88
C SER A 243 15.72 -6.78 14.20
N THR A 244 15.52 -5.63 14.86
CA THR A 244 15.81 -5.43 16.27
C THR A 244 14.66 -4.63 16.88
N THR A 245 13.61 -5.32 17.30
CA THR A 245 12.79 -4.85 18.42
C THR A 245 12.12 -6.05 19.05
N THR A 246 12.80 -6.58 20.06
CA THR A 246 12.26 -7.54 21.01
C THR A 246 11.21 -6.80 21.86
N ALA A 247 9.97 -6.71 21.35
CA ALA A 247 8.84 -6.33 22.18
C ALA A 247 8.47 -7.53 23.04
N SER A 248 9.00 -7.55 24.28
CA SER A 248 8.56 -8.47 25.33
C SER A 248 7.14 -8.07 25.74
N SER A 249 6.15 -8.75 25.18
CA SER A 249 4.76 -8.71 25.63
C SER A 249 4.52 -9.96 26.48
N GLN A 250 4.85 -9.88 27.77
CA GLN A 250 4.48 -10.90 28.76
C GLN A 250 3.09 -10.66 29.37
N SER A 251 2.37 -9.59 29.01
CA SER A 251 1.17 -9.14 29.74
C SER A 251 -0.18 -9.53 29.12
N GLY A 252 -0.24 -10.19 27.97
CA GLY A 252 -1.52 -10.58 27.36
C GLY A 252 -2.40 -9.39 26.94
N ILE A 253 -1.82 -8.19 26.81
CA ILE A 253 -2.51 -6.99 26.34
C ILE A 253 -2.11 -6.75 24.89
N ILE A 254 -3.10 -6.53 24.02
CA ILE A 254 -2.87 -6.17 22.62
C ILE A 254 -2.81 -4.63 22.53
N ASP A 255 -1.71 -4.09 22.01
CA ASP A 255 -1.63 -2.66 21.72
C ASP A 255 -2.37 -2.33 20.41
N GLU A 256 -3.41 -1.51 20.53
CA GLU A 256 -4.35 -1.16 19.47
C GLU A 256 -4.04 0.15 18.74
N THR A 257 -2.81 0.67 18.89
CA THR A 257 -2.39 1.94 18.27
C THR A 257 -2.36 1.83 16.74
N SER A 258 -1.98 0.67 16.21
CA SER A 258 -1.93 0.39 14.78
C SER A 258 -2.11 -1.10 14.49
N TYR A 259 -2.46 -1.47 13.26
CA TYR A 259 -2.52 -2.88 12.87
C TYR A 259 -1.16 -3.57 13.06
N GLN A 260 -0.06 -2.85 12.85
CA GLN A 260 1.29 -3.37 13.03
C GLN A 260 1.54 -3.73 14.49
N THR A 261 1.07 -2.92 15.45
CA THR A 261 1.25 -3.25 16.86
C THR A 261 0.36 -4.40 17.30
N VAL A 262 -0.87 -4.48 16.78
CA VAL A 262 -1.74 -5.64 16.98
C VAL A 262 -1.10 -6.91 16.43
N SER A 263 -0.59 -6.87 15.20
CA SER A 263 0.08 -8.00 14.55
C SER A 263 1.30 -8.48 15.34
N LYS A 264 2.13 -7.57 15.85
CA LYS A 264 3.27 -7.92 16.71
C LYS A 264 2.84 -8.54 18.04
N SER A 265 1.76 -8.02 18.64
CA SER A 265 1.20 -8.56 19.88
C SER A 265 0.71 -10.00 19.65
N ILE A 266 -0.04 -10.22 18.57
CA ILE A 266 -0.51 -11.53 18.14
C ILE A 266 0.65 -12.50 17.88
N GLU A 267 1.68 -12.07 17.15
CA GLU A 267 2.89 -12.86 16.90
C GLU A 267 3.57 -13.26 18.21
N SER A 268 3.68 -12.34 19.18
CA SER A 268 4.26 -12.65 20.49
C SER A 268 3.47 -13.74 21.25
N ILE A 269 2.13 -13.75 21.10
CA ILE A 269 1.24 -14.73 21.72
C ILE A 269 1.50 -16.12 21.15
N THR A 270 1.66 -16.26 19.83
CA THR A 270 1.84 -17.58 19.18
C THR A 270 3.29 -18.01 19.03
N LYS A 271 4.25 -17.10 19.17
CA LYS A 271 5.68 -17.39 19.00
C LYS A 271 6.16 -18.55 19.87
N GLY A 272 6.67 -19.61 19.25
CA GLY A 272 7.20 -20.80 19.92
C GLY A 272 6.14 -21.76 20.45
N CYS A 273 4.88 -21.64 20.00
CA CYS A 273 3.87 -22.65 20.32
C CYS A 273 4.05 -23.93 19.50
N THR A 274 3.57 -25.04 20.04
CA THR A 274 3.42 -26.31 19.33
C THR A 274 2.06 -26.34 18.64
N LYS A 275 2.06 -26.50 17.32
CA LYS A 275 0.84 -26.59 16.50
C LYS A 275 0.34 -28.04 16.42
N THR A 276 -0.98 -28.24 16.46
CA THR A 276 -1.63 -29.54 16.22
C THR A 276 -2.81 -29.31 15.29
N LYS A 277 -2.93 -30.15 14.26
CA LYS A 277 -3.97 -30.05 13.22
C LYS A 277 -4.92 -31.23 13.25
N LYS A 278 -6.18 -30.99 12.91
CA LYS A 278 -7.22 -32.01 12.66
C LYS A 278 -8.07 -31.57 11.48
N THR A 279 -8.65 -32.52 10.76
CA THR A 279 -9.59 -32.25 9.67
C THR A 279 -10.86 -33.03 9.94
N GLU A 280 -12.02 -32.36 9.91
CA GLU A 280 -13.35 -32.94 10.14
C GLU A 280 -14.38 -32.17 9.30
N ASP A 281 -15.30 -32.88 8.64
CA ASP A 281 -16.36 -32.29 7.80
C ASP A 281 -15.87 -31.23 6.78
N ASN A 282 -14.75 -31.51 6.11
CA ASN A 282 -14.08 -30.61 5.15
C ASN A 282 -13.59 -29.28 5.76
N LEU A 283 -13.44 -29.23 7.08
CA LEU A 283 -12.83 -28.11 7.80
C LEU A 283 -11.49 -28.54 8.39
N ASP A 284 -10.49 -27.70 8.19
CA ASP A 284 -9.18 -27.82 8.81
C ASP A 284 -9.17 -27.02 10.10
N PHE A 285 -8.87 -27.70 11.20
CA PHE A 285 -8.72 -27.12 12.52
C PHE A 285 -7.25 -27.14 12.94
N GLU A 286 -6.79 -26.07 13.57
CA GLU A 286 -5.46 -25.98 14.16
C GLU A 286 -5.57 -25.39 15.57
N ILE A 287 -4.81 -25.97 16.50
CA ILE A 287 -4.54 -25.36 17.80
C ILE A 287 -3.05 -25.13 17.96
N CYS A 288 -2.70 -24.14 18.76
CA CYS A 288 -1.34 -23.71 19.05
C CYS A 288 -1.20 -23.59 20.57
N LYS A 289 -0.36 -24.44 21.16
CA LYS A 289 -0.16 -24.56 22.61
C LYS A 289 1.22 -24.08 23.06
N LYS A 290 1.30 -23.40 24.21
CA LYS A 290 2.54 -23.10 24.93
C LYS A 290 2.53 -23.86 26.25
N GLY A 291 3.27 -24.96 26.32
CA GLY A 291 3.07 -25.95 27.40
C GLY A 291 1.64 -26.51 27.30
N ASP A 292 0.91 -26.48 28.41
CA ASP A 292 -0.46 -26.97 28.48
C ASP A 292 -1.52 -25.91 28.10
N THR A 293 -1.11 -24.67 27.90
CA THR A 293 -2.02 -23.55 27.62
C THR A 293 -2.26 -23.41 26.13
N VAL A 294 -3.53 -23.41 25.71
CA VAL A 294 -3.93 -23.07 24.33
C VAL A 294 -3.85 -21.54 24.17
N VAL A 295 -3.03 -21.08 23.22
CA VAL A 295 -2.83 -19.64 22.97
C VAL A 295 -3.42 -19.18 21.65
N SER A 296 -3.73 -20.11 20.75
CA SER A 296 -4.47 -19.82 19.53
C SER A 296 -5.22 -21.05 19.05
N VAL A 297 -6.40 -20.84 18.46
CA VAL A 297 -7.19 -21.86 17.77
C VAL A 297 -7.69 -21.29 16.44
N SER A 298 -7.83 -22.12 15.42
CA SER A 298 -8.37 -21.71 14.12
C SER A 298 -9.16 -22.81 13.44
N GLU A 299 -10.11 -22.39 12.64
CA GLU A 299 -10.84 -23.21 11.67
C GLU A 299 -10.70 -22.59 10.28
N TYR A 300 -10.56 -23.43 9.27
CA TYR A 300 -10.43 -23.03 7.88
C TYR A 300 -11.24 -23.98 6.99
N ALA A 301 -12.02 -23.42 6.07
CA ALA A 301 -12.81 -24.10 5.07
C ALA A 301 -12.14 -23.88 3.70
N PRO A 302 -11.32 -24.82 3.20
CA PRO A 302 -10.55 -24.62 1.97
C PRO A 302 -11.42 -24.33 0.74
N GLU A 303 -12.60 -24.94 0.65
CA GLU A 303 -13.52 -24.77 -0.48
C GLU A 303 -14.12 -23.36 -0.56
N ALA A 304 -14.29 -22.71 0.60
CA ALA A 304 -14.89 -21.39 0.71
C ALA A 304 -13.85 -20.27 0.85
N ASP A 305 -12.56 -20.60 0.96
CA ASP A 305 -11.49 -19.68 1.34
C ASP A 305 -11.89 -18.81 2.55
N ALA A 306 -12.51 -19.46 3.53
CA ALA A 306 -13.14 -18.82 4.66
C ALA A 306 -12.76 -19.52 5.96
N GLY A 307 -12.83 -18.79 7.06
CA GLY A 307 -12.51 -19.35 8.37
C GLY A 307 -12.21 -18.25 9.36
N SER A 308 -11.77 -18.67 10.54
CA SER A 308 -11.45 -17.77 11.62
C SER A 308 -10.29 -18.29 12.46
N VAL A 309 -9.54 -17.36 13.04
CA VAL A 309 -8.50 -17.64 14.03
C VAL A 309 -8.74 -16.77 15.26
N TYR A 310 -8.49 -17.36 16.43
CA TYR A 310 -8.71 -16.78 17.74
C TYR A 310 -7.40 -16.84 18.52
N TRP A 311 -7.02 -15.73 19.13
CA TRP A 311 -5.89 -15.66 20.05
C TRP A 311 -6.41 -15.56 21.46
N LEU A 312 -5.88 -16.41 22.34
CA LEU A 312 -6.39 -16.58 23.69
C LEU A 312 -5.39 -16.07 24.71
N SER A 313 -5.90 -15.48 25.78
CA SER A 313 -5.14 -15.23 27.00
C SER A 313 -4.85 -16.54 27.73
N PRO A 314 -3.91 -16.55 28.71
CA PRO A 314 -3.61 -17.76 29.47
C PRO A 314 -4.79 -18.38 30.23
N ASP A 315 -5.82 -17.60 30.54
CA ASP A 315 -7.07 -18.04 31.16
C ASP A 315 -8.17 -18.43 30.15
N GLY A 316 -7.83 -18.49 28.85
CA GLY A 316 -8.73 -18.98 27.79
C GLY A 316 -9.73 -17.95 27.25
N ARG A 317 -9.62 -16.66 27.63
CA ARG A 317 -10.45 -15.59 27.04
C ARG A 317 -9.92 -15.21 25.66
N VAL A 318 -10.82 -14.89 24.73
CA VAL A 318 -10.43 -14.37 23.41
C VAL A 318 -9.89 -12.95 23.56
N LEU A 319 -8.64 -12.75 23.17
CA LEU A 319 -7.97 -11.44 23.10
C LEU A 319 -8.16 -10.79 21.73
N ALA A 320 -8.10 -11.61 20.67
CA ALA A 320 -8.35 -11.16 19.31
C ALA A 320 -8.96 -12.29 18.47
N MET A 321 -9.68 -11.90 17.44
CA MET A 321 -10.24 -12.81 16.45
C MET A 321 -10.03 -12.22 15.05
N ARG A 322 -9.76 -13.06 14.06
CA ARG A 322 -9.70 -12.64 12.66
C ARG A 322 -10.54 -13.56 11.79
N TYR A 323 -11.30 -12.97 10.87
CA TYR A 323 -11.94 -13.69 9.77
C TYR A 323 -11.04 -13.68 8.54
N PHE A 324 -10.78 -14.86 7.97
CA PHE A 324 -9.93 -14.96 6.78
C PHE A 324 -10.61 -14.32 5.55
N GLY A 325 -11.87 -14.63 5.28
CA GLY A 325 -12.55 -14.12 4.08
C GLY A 325 -12.64 -12.59 4.00
N SER A 326 -12.89 -11.89 5.11
CA SER A 326 -12.98 -10.41 5.12
C SER A 326 -11.65 -9.72 5.46
N GLY A 327 -10.72 -10.46 6.06
CA GLY A 327 -9.50 -9.90 6.65
C GLY A 327 -9.77 -8.97 7.82
N ASP A 328 -10.97 -8.99 8.40
CA ASP A 328 -11.28 -8.20 9.58
C ASP A 328 -10.71 -8.87 10.83
N THR A 329 -9.96 -8.10 11.62
CA THR A 329 -9.41 -8.49 12.91
C THR A 329 -10.05 -7.65 13.99
N TYR A 330 -10.66 -8.30 14.97
CA TYR A 330 -11.27 -7.70 16.14
C TYR A 330 -10.37 -7.93 17.35
N VAL A 331 -10.21 -6.90 18.16
CA VAL A 331 -9.52 -6.98 19.46
C VAL A 331 -10.58 -6.84 20.55
N PHE A 332 -10.42 -7.59 21.64
CA PHE A 332 -11.33 -7.60 22.76
C PHE A 332 -10.67 -6.97 24.00
N ASP A 333 -11.44 -6.19 24.75
CA ASP A 333 -11.01 -5.67 26.05
C ASP A 333 -11.12 -6.75 27.15
N SER A 334 -10.71 -6.39 28.36
CA SER A 334 -10.77 -7.28 29.53
C SER A 334 -12.18 -7.72 29.92
N ASN A 335 -13.21 -7.01 29.44
CA ASN A 335 -14.63 -7.30 29.67
C ASN A 335 -15.26 -8.06 28.49
N TYR A 336 -14.44 -8.61 27.59
CA TYR A 336 -14.88 -9.35 26.40
C TYR A 336 -15.73 -8.51 25.44
N ARG A 337 -15.55 -7.18 25.44
CA ARG A 337 -16.16 -6.28 24.47
C ARG A 337 -15.17 -6.05 23.35
N VAL A 338 -15.64 -6.05 22.11
CA VAL A 338 -14.84 -5.62 20.97
C VAL A 338 -14.38 -4.18 21.24
N SER A 339 -13.09 -3.94 21.38
CA SER A 339 -12.48 -2.62 21.62
C SER A 339 -12.16 -1.93 20.30
N SER A 340 -11.60 -2.69 19.36
CA SER A 340 -11.23 -2.20 18.04
C SER A 340 -11.39 -3.26 16.94
N LYS A 341 -11.44 -2.74 15.71
CA LYS A 341 -11.49 -3.51 14.46
C LYS A 341 -10.42 -2.98 13.53
N PHE A 342 -9.71 -3.87 12.88
CA PHE A 342 -8.74 -3.59 11.83
C PHE A 342 -9.13 -4.38 10.60
N ASN A 343 -9.00 -3.78 9.43
CA ASN A 343 -9.07 -4.55 8.19
C ASN A 343 -7.64 -4.75 7.71
N VAL A 344 -7.16 -6.00 7.75
CA VAL A 344 -5.77 -6.33 7.41
C VAL A 344 -5.46 -5.98 5.96
N TYR A 345 -6.39 -6.25 5.05
CA TYR A 345 -6.24 -5.95 3.62
C TYR A 345 -6.10 -4.45 3.33
N LYS A 346 -6.60 -3.61 4.23
CA LYS A 346 -6.47 -2.15 4.17
C LYS A 346 -5.40 -1.61 5.11
N SER A 347 -4.82 -2.45 5.97
CA SER A 347 -3.91 -2.05 7.06
C SER A 347 -4.43 -0.85 7.86
N LYS A 348 -5.74 -0.79 8.09
CA LYS A 348 -6.41 0.37 8.70
C LYS A 348 -7.31 -0.03 9.85
N LYS A 349 -7.28 0.78 10.91
CA LYS A 349 -8.27 0.74 11.99
C LYS A 349 -9.61 1.21 11.46
N VAL A 350 -10.67 0.51 11.82
CA VAL A 350 -12.06 0.86 11.51
C VAL A 350 -12.62 1.53 12.75
N ASN A 351 -12.81 2.85 12.68
CA ASN A 351 -13.17 3.66 13.85
C ASN A 351 -14.63 3.51 14.27
N ASN A 352 -15.52 3.13 13.34
CA ASN A 352 -16.95 3.00 13.60
C ASN A 352 -17.38 1.53 13.45
N ILE A 353 -17.43 0.83 14.58
CA ILE A 353 -18.00 -0.53 14.70
C ILE A 353 -19.39 -0.38 15.29
N SER A 354 -20.44 -0.80 14.58
CA SER A 354 -21.82 -0.69 15.07
C SER A 354 -22.04 -1.59 16.29
N ALA A 355 -23.05 -1.26 17.11
CA ALA A 355 -23.41 -2.09 18.26
C ALA A 355 -23.77 -3.52 17.83
N ASP A 356 -24.57 -3.67 16.77
CA ASP A 356 -24.97 -4.96 16.21
C ASP A 356 -23.77 -5.78 15.75
N GLU A 357 -22.77 -5.14 15.12
CA GLU A 357 -21.56 -5.82 14.70
C GLU A 357 -20.73 -6.29 15.90
N ARG A 358 -20.62 -5.48 16.96
CA ARG A 358 -19.92 -5.87 18.20
C ARG A 358 -20.59 -7.07 18.85
N GLU A 359 -21.93 -7.08 18.95
CA GLU A 359 -22.65 -8.17 19.59
C GLU A 359 -22.56 -9.46 18.75
N ARG A 360 -22.75 -9.37 17.42
CA ARG A 360 -22.59 -10.51 16.52
C ARG A 360 -21.19 -11.13 16.61
N VAL A 361 -20.14 -10.31 16.62
CA VAL A 361 -18.75 -10.79 16.75
C VAL A 361 -18.52 -11.46 18.09
N LYS A 362 -19.10 -10.90 19.17
CA LYS A 362 -19.01 -11.47 20.51
C LYS A 362 -19.70 -12.84 20.58
N GLU A 363 -20.91 -12.97 20.04
CA GLU A 363 -21.64 -14.24 19.98
C GLU A 363 -20.92 -15.29 19.13
N ASP A 364 -20.53 -14.91 17.91
CA ASP A 364 -19.84 -15.79 16.97
C ASP A 364 -18.50 -16.26 17.54
N SER A 365 -17.76 -15.36 18.19
CA SER A 365 -16.48 -15.70 18.79
C SER A 365 -16.63 -16.74 19.89
N HIS A 366 -17.66 -16.65 20.73
CA HIS A 366 -17.88 -17.59 21.83
C HIS A 366 -18.30 -18.98 21.34
N PHE A 367 -19.18 -19.02 20.32
CA PHE A 367 -19.69 -20.27 19.77
C PHE A 367 -18.60 -21.03 19.00
N ARG A 368 -17.89 -20.36 18.09
CA ARG A 368 -16.96 -21.02 17.17
C ARG A 368 -15.70 -21.53 17.85
N TYR A 369 -15.07 -20.74 18.72
CA TYR A 369 -13.81 -21.19 19.34
C TYR A 369 -14.03 -22.40 20.27
N ARG A 370 -15.18 -22.48 20.97
CA ARG A 370 -15.55 -23.65 21.77
C ARG A 370 -15.70 -24.89 20.91
N ARG A 371 -16.36 -24.78 19.76
CA ARG A 371 -16.43 -25.89 18.79
C ARG A 371 -15.05 -26.38 18.39
N ILE A 372 -14.09 -25.48 18.15
CA ILE A 372 -12.71 -25.87 17.83
C ILE A 372 -12.08 -26.62 19.02
N LEU A 373 -12.28 -26.18 20.26
CA LEU A 373 -11.77 -26.88 21.44
C LEU A 373 -12.37 -28.29 21.58
N ASP A 374 -13.67 -28.45 21.32
CA ASP A 374 -14.36 -29.74 21.36
C ASP A 374 -13.73 -30.74 20.36
N VAL A 375 -13.39 -30.30 19.15
CA VAL A 375 -12.68 -31.13 18.14
C VAL A 375 -11.34 -31.67 18.67
N PHE A 376 -10.69 -30.96 19.59
CA PHE A 376 -9.44 -31.39 20.24
C PHE A 376 -9.63 -32.05 21.60
N ASN A 377 -10.87 -32.25 22.06
CA ASN A 377 -11.23 -32.74 23.40
C ASN A 377 -10.63 -31.89 24.53
N LEU A 378 -10.79 -30.56 24.46
CA LEU A 378 -10.22 -29.58 25.40
C LEU A 378 -11.28 -28.78 26.17
#